data_AF-A0A4Q5Z5K9-F1
#
_entry.id   AF-A0A4Q5Z5K9-F1
#
_cell.length_a   1.000
_cell.length_b   1.000
_cell.length_c   1.000
_cell.angle_alpha   90.00
_cell.angle_beta   90.00
_cell.angle_gamma   90.00
#
_symmetry.space_group_name_H-M   'P 1'
#
loop_
_entity.id
_entity.type
_entity.pdbx_description
1 polymer ?
#
loop_
_entity_poly.entity_id
_entity_poly.type
_entity_poly.pdbx_seq_one_letter_code
_entity_poly.pdbx_strand_id
1 'polypeptide(L)'
;MRTKKGIFILILFMYNTVVNAQQQTYDIISFTPPKGWKKENPENVFTLSTTNNKTKAWAQIGVVKSTASKGSIEADFESEWKELIVKPYQQYGVTEKPLGIDTQSLNGWKVCTGLGKFVFNKDTAAVLLTTFSNSTRCASVRVMSNSTSYGPVLDQFIASIDLPGAKTSQGKNDVTVNSTTTAPVATGFQFNTTNFDDGWISIVKEDWVEATKGNIKVLLHYPREEDKNYYSQYEERLNVFWNLLVAPRYTNLRQYQSPGYNYSSEPGYFGAGLLTDKSSKKDVWVALFSKGKSGWIEVIALDKASFIQQFGIDNPDRYFSNWDPLVRLAGMNRFAVGENDLAGKWSNDFTNSTYYYNLHTGLYAGASTYASRQNFIFQSNKTYNWDLAAGSSSGGSMMKVDQAKATGNWKLLNNWQVWFSEIERKPKTYNAYFSCIKGGRILWLQDVSYGGYTAYGKVSN
;
A
#
# COMPACT_ATOMS: atom_id res chain seq x y z
N MET A 1 -60.28 62.27 17.48
CA MET A 1 -60.14 61.28 16.40
C MET A 1 -58.65 61.16 16.04
N ARG A 2 -57.94 60.15 16.56
CA ARG A 2 -56.54 59.87 16.22
C ARG A 2 -56.33 58.36 16.21
N THR A 3 -56.15 57.82 15.01
CA THR A 3 -56.00 56.40 14.66
C THR A 3 -54.60 55.91 15.00
N LYS A 4 -54.52 54.75 15.68
CA LYS A 4 -53.27 54.02 15.95
C LYS A 4 -52.80 53.33 14.66
N LYS A 5 -51.57 53.58 14.23
CA LYS A 5 -50.90 52.83 13.16
C LYS A 5 -50.23 51.59 13.76
N GLY A 6 -50.67 50.41 13.36
CA GLY A 6 -49.99 49.14 13.63
C GLY A 6 -48.88 48.89 12.62
N ILE A 7 -47.70 48.52 13.09
CA ILE A 7 -46.55 48.11 12.28
C ILE A 7 -46.68 46.60 11.99
N PHE A 8 -46.69 46.23 10.72
CA PHE A 8 -46.64 44.84 10.24
C PHE A 8 -45.19 44.55 9.82
N ILE A 9 -44.52 43.62 10.51
CA ILE A 9 -43.18 43.12 10.16
C ILE A 9 -43.37 41.94 9.21
N LEU A 10 -42.92 42.08 7.96
CA LEU A 10 -42.90 41.03 6.95
C LEU A 10 -41.55 40.29 7.05
N ILE A 11 -41.55 39.05 7.56
CA ILE A 11 -40.36 38.19 7.61
C ILE A 11 -40.20 37.52 6.24
N LEU A 12 -39.18 37.95 5.48
CA LEU A 12 -38.79 37.36 4.20
C LEU A 12 -37.98 36.06 4.48
N PHE A 13 -38.60 34.89 4.32
CA PHE A 13 -37.88 33.62 4.29
C PHE A 13 -37.14 33.48 2.96
N MET A 14 -35.83 33.68 2.95
CA MET A 14 -34.98 33.32 1.82
C MET A 14 -34.86 31.79 1.76
N TYR A 15 -35.61 31.16 0.85
CA TYR A 15 -35.39 29.78 0.44
C TYR A 15 -34.07 29.71 -0.35
N ASN A 16 -33.05 29.10 0.25
CA ASN A 16 -31.85 28.68 -0.48
C ASN A 16 -32.21 27.48 -1.36
N THR A 17 -32.45 27.71 -2.66
CA THR A 17 -32.51 26.63 -3.64
C THR A 17 -31.11 26.08 -3.85
N VAL A 18 -30.83 24.89 -3.33
CA VAL A 18 -29.62 24.13 -3.66
C VAL A 18 -29.77 23.67 -5.11
N VAL A 19 -29.04 24.33 -6.02
CA VAL A 19 -28.93 23.87 -7.42
C VAL A 19 -28.03 22.64 -7.42
N ASN A 20 -28.62 21.44 -7.42
CA ASN A 20 -27.88 20.21 -7.68
C ASN A 20 -27.32 20.25 -9.11
N ALA A 21 -26.00 20.06 -9.25
CA ALA A 21 -25.39 19.88 -10.55
C ALA A 21 -25.91 18.57 -11.18
N GLN A 22 -26.40 18.64 -12.42
CA GLN A 22 -26.93 17.47 -13.13
C GLN A 22 -25.78 16.57 -13.61
N GLN A 23 -25.92 15.26 -13.36
CA GLN A 23 -25.04 14.22 -13.88
C GLN A 23 -25.11 14.22 -15.42
N GLN A 24 -23.96 14.06 -16.07
CA GLN A 24 -23.79 13.95 -17.52
C GLN A 24 -23.22 12.57 -17.84
N THR A 25 -23.61 11.98 -18.96
CA THR A 25 -23.06 10.71 -19.44
C THR A 25 -22.36 10.93 -20.77
N TYR A 26 -21.14 10.43 -20.87
CA TYR A 26 -20.40 10.32 -22.13
C TYR A 26 -20.00 8.87 -22.34
N ASP A 27 -20.55 8.26 -23.38
CA ASP A 27 -20.43 6.83 -23.65
C ASP A 27 -20.87 5.99 -22.43
N ILE A 28 -19.99 5.19 -21.83
CA ILE A 28 -20.31 4.37 -20.65
C ILE A 28 -20.01 5.05 -19.31
N ILE A 29 -19.42 6.24 -19.32
CA ILE A 29 -18.99 6.95 -18.11
C ILE A 29 -20.00 8.06 -17.79
N SER A 30 -20.65 7.97 -16.64
CA SER A 30 -21.47 9.06 -16.09
C SER A 30 -20.67 9.86 -15.06
N PHE A 31 -20.80 11.18 -15.03
CA PHE A 31 -20.03 12.08 -14.14
C PHE A 31 -20.73 13.43 -13.94
N THR A 32 -20.35 14.18 -12.91
CA THR A 32 -20.80 15.56 -12.66
C THR A 32 -19.70 16.54 -13.09
N PRO A 33 -19.92 17.38 -14.12
CA PRO A 33 -18.92 18.32 -14.60
C PRO A 33 -18.64 19.43 -13.58
N PRO A 34 -17.39 19.90 -13.41
CA PRO A 34 -17.09 21.07 -12.61
C PRO A 34 -17.84 22.32 -13.08
N LYS A 35 -18.34 23.11 -12.11
CA LYS A 35 -19.07 24.34 -12.41
C LYS A 35 -18.15 25.37 -13.07
N GLY A 36 -18.61 25.94 -14.19
CA GLY A 36 -17.93 27.05 -14.87
C GLY A 36 -16.72 26.66 -15.73
N TRP A 37 -16.44 25.37 -15.90
CA TRP A 37 -15.37 24.91 -16.81
C TRP A 37 -15.85 24.93 -18.26
N LYS A 38 -14.93 25.27 -19.17
CA LYS A 38 -15.16 25.19 -20.61
C LYS A 38 -15.34 23.74 -21.01
N LYS A 39 -16.37 23.44 -21.81
CA LYS A 39 -16.66 22.10 -22.31
C LYS A 39 -16.39 22.04 -23.81
N GLU A 40 -15.70 21.01 -24.25
CA GLU A 40 -15.41 20.74 -25.65
C GLU A 40 -15.62 19.25 -25.91
N ASN A 41 -16.12 18.89 -27.09
CA ASN A 41 -16.35 17.50 -27.46
C ASN A 41 -15.63 17.17 -28.78
N PRO A 42 -14.29 17.23 -28.82
CA PRO A 42 -13.52 16.71 -29.95
C PRO A 42 -13.78 15.21 -30.14
N GLU A 43 -13.59 14.70 -31.36
CA GLU A 43 -13.88 13.30 -31.66
C GLU A 43 -13.21 12.34 -30.65
N ASN A 44 -14.03 11.47 -30.05
CA ASN A 44 -13.65 10.43 -29.10
C ASN A 44 -13.24 10.88 -27.68
N VAL A 45 -13.20 12.19 -27.37
CA VAL A 45 -12.92 12.67 -26.02
C VAL A 45 -13.80 13.86 -25.64
N PHE A 46 -14.54 13.72 -24.54
CA PHE A 46 -15.19 14.86 -23.90
C PHE A 46 -14.21 15.60 -22.97
N THR A 47 -13.91 16.86 -23.27
CA THR A 47 -12.88 17.65 -22.58
C THR A 47 -13.52 18.78 -21.75
N LEU A 48 -13.07 18.91 -20.50
CA LEU A 48 -13.41 20.01 -19.60
C LEU A 48 -12.12 20.76 -19.27
N SER A 49 -12.09 22.09 -19.36
CA SER A 49 -10.89 22.86 -19.04
C SER A 49 -11.18 24.18 -18.34
N THR A 50 -10.18 24.68 -17.62
CA THR A 50 -10.19 25.99 -16.98
C THR A 50 -8.80 26.60 -16.97
N THR A 51 -8.72 27.93 -16.93
CA THR A 51 -7.46 28.67 -16.84
C THR A 51 -7.65 29.94 -16.01
N ASN A 52 -6.77 30.16 -15.05
CA ASN A 52 -6.67 31.39 -14.30
C ASN A 52 -5.67 32.32 -15.01
N ASN A 53 -6.18 33.36 -15.65
CA ASN A 53 -5.36 34.28 -16.45
C ASN A 53 -4.32 35.07 -15.63
N LYS A 54 -4.53 35.22 -14.31
CA LYS A 54 -3.62 35.94 -13.40
C LYS A 54 -2.44 35.05 -12.98
N THR A 55 -2.73 33.83 -12.52
CA THR A 55 -1.69 32.91 -12.01
C THR A 55 -1.12 31.98 -13.08
N LYS A 56 -1.68 31.99 -14.30
CA LYS A 56 -1.38 31.05 -15.38
C LYS A 56 -1.63 29.57 -15.01
N ALA A 57 -2.36 29.33 -13.92
CA ALA A 57 -2.79 28.00 -13.51
C ALA A 57 -3.90 27.47 -14.42
N TRP A 58 -3.77 26.27 -14.95
CA TRP A 58 -4.78 25.61 -15.78
C TRP A 58 -5.03 24.17 -15.34
N ALA A 59 -6.22 23.65 -15.63
CA ALA A 59 -6.53 22.24 -15.48
C ALA A 59 -7.40 21.76 -16.64
N GLN A 60 -7.27 20.47 -16.98
CA GLN A 60 -8.02 19.79 -18.01
C GLN A 60 -8.44 18.39 -17.53
N ILE A 61 -9.67 18.01 -17.82
CA ILE A 61 -10.18 16.65 -17.70
C ILE A 61 -10.55 16.17 -19.11
N GLY A 62 -10.23 14.94 -19.47
CA GLY A 62 -10.68 14.30 -20.69
C GLY A 62 -11.34 12.95 -20.38
N VAL A 63 -12.62 12.81 -20.70
CA VAL A 63 -13.36 11.55 -20.62
C VAL A 63 -13.33 10.90 -22.00
N VAL A 64 -12.69 9.74 -22.10
CA VAL A 64 -12.42 9.06 -23.37
C VAL A 64 -13.50 8.03 -23.65
N LYS A 65 -13.94 7.95 -24.90
CA LYS A 65 -14.93 6.98 -25.36
C LYS A 65 -14.41 5.55 -25.18
N SER A 66 -15.26 4.62 -24.75
CA SER A 66 -14.84 3.23 -24.54
C SER A 66 -14.47 2.52 -25.85
N THR A 67 -13.53 1.60 -25.73
CA THR A 67 -13.00 0.73 -26.78
C THR A 67 -13.18 -0.74 -26.37
N ALA A 68 -12.87 -1.67 -27.29
CA ALA A 68 -12.81 -3.08 -26.93
C ALA A 68 -11.62 -3.31 -25.98
N SER A 69 -11.83 -4.08 -24.92
CA SER A 69 -10.74 -4.50 -24.03
C SER A 69 -9.78 -5.43 -24.79
N LYS A 70 -8.51 -5.35 -24.43
CA LYS A 70 -7.41 -6.22 -24.82
C LYS A 70 -7.33 -7.50 -23.97
N GLY A 71 -8.30 -7.72 -23.09
CA GLY A 71 -8.45 -8.93 -22.29
C GLY A 71 -7.92 -8.83 -20.86
N SER A 72 -7.16 -7.79 -20.52
CA SER A 72 -6.72 -7.53 -19.15
C SER A 72 -6.56 -6.03 -18.88
N ILE A 73 -6.65 -5.63 -17.61
CA ILE A 73 -6.49 -4.23 -17.22
C ILE A 73 -5.07 -3.73 -17.49
N GLU A 74 -4.07 -4.60 -17.39
CA GLU A 74 -2.67 -4.27 -17.69
C GLU A 74 -2.49 -3.96 -19.17
N ALA A 75 -2.99 -4.83 -20.06
CA ALA A 75 -2.91 -4.63 -21.50
C ALA A 75 -3.71 -3.42 -21.98
N ASP A 76 -4.88 -3.20 -21.36
CA ASP A 76 -5.72 -2.02 -21.60
C ASP A 76 -5.00 -0.75 -21.18
N PHE A 77 -4.53 -0.68 -19.93
CA PHE A 77 -3.84 0.48 -19.40
C PHE A 77 -2.55 0.80 -20.17
N GLU A 78 -1.72 -0.19 -20.51
CA GLU A 78 -0.50 0.04 -21.30
C GLU A 78 -0.83 0.65 -22.67
N SER A 79 -1.90 0.16 -23.30
CA SER A 79 -2.40 0.72 -24.55
C SER A 79 -2.85 2.17 -24.39
N GLU A 80 -3.71 2.42 -23.41
CA GLU A 80 -4.31 3.73 -23.16
C GLU A 80 -3.23 4.75 -22.74
N TRP A 81 -2.26 4.34 -21.92
CA TRP A 81 -1.12 5.17 -21.55
C TRP A 81 -0.31 5.59 -22.77
N LYS A 82 0.00 4.64 -23.65
CA LYS A 82 0.73 4.91 -24.89
C LYS A 82 -0.03 5.88 -25.80
N GLU A 83 -1.31 5.62 -26.04
CA GLU A 83 -2.12 6.38 -27.00
C GLU A 83 -2.54 7.75 -26.48
N LEU A 84 -2.94 7.85 -25.20
CA LEU A 84 -3.52 9.07 -24.64
C LEU A 84 -2.50 9.98 -23.97
N ILE A 85 -1.37 9.41 -23.51
CA ILE A 85 -0.36 10.16 -22.75
C ILE A 85 0.96 10.22 -23.49
N VAL A 86 1.57 9.09 -23.86
CA VAL A 86 2.90 9.11 -24.47
C VAL A 86 2.87 9.78 -25.84
N LYS A 87 2.05 9.30 -26.78
CA LYS A 87 2.00 9.85 -28.14
C LYS A 87 1.73 11.37 -28.18
N PRO A 88 0.76 11.93 -27.44
CA PRO A 88 0.46 13.36 -27.53
C PRO A 88 1.49 14.23 -26.78
N TYR A 89 2.16 13.71 -25.74
CA TYR A 89 3.00 14.50 -24.84
C TYR A 89 4.49 14.12 -24.82
N GLN A 90 4.97 13.22 -25.68
CA GLN A 90 6.38 12.80 -25.75
C GLN A 90 7.32 14.00 -25.96
N GLN A 91 6.95 14.93 -26.84
CA GLN A 91 7.72 16.16 -27.09
C GLN A 91 7.86 17.07 -25.86
N TYR A 92 6.99 16.88 -24.86
CA TYR A 92 6.99 17.62 -23.60
C TYR A 92 7.69 16.83 -22.48
N GLY A 93 8.38 15.73 -22.78
CA GLY A 93 9.21 14.99 -21.83
C GLY A 93 8.47 14.02 -20.92
N VAL A 94 7.28 13.55 -21.33
CA VAL A 94 6.61 12.44 -20.64
C VAL A 94 7.36 11.12 -20.89
N THR A 95 7.42 10.26 -19.89
CA THR A 95 8.11 8.97 -19.96
C THR A 95 7.22 7.88 -20.56
N GLU A 96 7.84 6.91 -21.25
CA GLU A 96 7.12 5.78 -21.84
C GLU A 96 6.37 4.95 -20.79
N LYS A 97 6.98 4.77 -19.62
CA LYS A 97 6.33 4.16 -18.46
C LYS A 97 5.80 5.24 -17.51
N PRO A 98 4.65 5.03 -16.87
CA PRO A 98 4.19 5.89 -15.80
C PRO A 98 5.22 5.97 -14.66
N LEU A 99 5.24 7.10 -13.98
CA LEU A 99 6.02 7.31 -12.76
C LEU A 99 5.47 6.51 -11.57
N GLY A 100 4.21 6.09 -11.64
CA GLY A 100 3.53 5.25 -10.66
C GLY A 100 2.22 4.71 -11.22
N ILE A 101 1.79 3.54 -10.72
CA ILE A 101 0.57 2.85 -11.11
C ILE A 101 -0.18 2.40 -9.85
N ASP A 102 -1.51 2.44 -9.88
CA ASP A 102 -2.41 1.90 -8.85
C ASP A 102 -3.51 1.05 -9.50
N THR A 103 -3.95 -0.04 -8.88
CA THR A 103 -5.01 -0.90 -9.41
C THR A 103 -6.08 -1.24 -8.37
N GLN A 104 -7.35 -1.29 -8.80
CA GLN A 104 -8.50 -1.59 -7.94
C GLN A 104 -9.64 -2.26 -8.75
N SER A 105 -10.79 -2.51 -8.10
CA SER A 105 -12.02 -2.98 -8.75
C SER A 105 -13.23 -2.15 -8.34
N LEU A 106 -14.13 -1.86 -9.28
CA LEU A 106 -15.34 -1.05 -9.13
C LEU A 106 -16.48 -1.66 -9.95
N ASN A 107 -17.59 -2.07 -9.31
CA ASN A 107 -18.80 -2.56 -10.01
C ASN A 107 -18.56 -3.64 -11.10
N GLY A 108 -17.60 -4.54 -10.89
CA GLY A 108 -17.22 -5.57 -11.87
C GLY A 108 -16.21 -5.11 -12.95
N TRP A 109 -15.74 -3.87 -12.87
CA TRP A 109 -14.62 -3.35 -13.65
C TRP A 109 -13.35 -3.42 -12.81
N LYS A 110 -12.24 -3.85 -13.41
CA LYS A 110 -10.89 -3.57 -12.94
C LYS A 110 -10.51 -2.15 -13.32
N VAL A 111 -9.72 -1.48 -12.49
CA VAL A 111 -9.32 -0.09 -12.71
C VAL A 111 -7.80 0.01 -12.53
N CYS A 112 -7.15 0.80 -13.36
CA CYS A 112 -5.72 1.08 -13.28
C CYS A 112 -5.46 2.57 -13.48
N THR A 113 -4.76 3.23 -12.55
CA THR A 113 -4.41 4.65 -12.66
C THR A 113 -2.91 4.84 -12.77
N GLY A 114 -2.48 5.59 -13.78
CA GLY A 114 -1.08 5.95 -14.03
C GLY A 114 -0.78 7.42 -13.80
N LEU A 115 0.38 7.72 -13.22
CA LEU A 115 0.91 9.08 -13.04
C LEU A 115 2.03 9.38 -14.03
N GLY A 116 2.03 10.59 -14.60
CA GLY A 116 3.08 11.10 -15.47
C GLY A 116 3.36 12.57 -15.21
N LYS A 117 4.49 13.04 -15.73
CA LYS A 117 4.88 14.46 -15.72
C LYS A 117 5.30 14.89 -17.11
N PHE A 118 5.11 16.16 -17.42
CA PHE A 118 5.59 16.77 -18.66
C PHE A 118 5.85 18.26 -18.45
N VAL A 119 6.62 18.90 -19.34
CA VAL A 119 6.93 20.32 -19.31
C VAL A 119 6.16 21.02 -20.42
N PHE A 120 5.28 21.94 -20.05
CA PHE A 120 4.47 22.71 -20.98
C PHE A 120 4.59 24.20 -20.65
N ASN A 121 4.89 25.04 -21.65
CA ASN A 121 5.15 26.47 -21.46
C ASN A 121 6.21 26.79 -20.38
N LYS A 122 7.27 25.98 -20.31
CA LYS A 122 8.37 26.07 -19.33
C LYS A 122 7.97 25.74 -17.89
N ASP A 123 6.71 25.33 -17.65
CA ASP A 123 6.23 24.87 -16.36
C ASP A 123 6.04 23.36 -16.34
N THR A 124 6.31 22.75 -15.20
CA THR A 124 6.03 21.32 -14.99
C THR A 124 4.53 21.12 -14.76
N ALA A 125 3.94 20.19 -15.50
CA ALA A 125 2.56 19.74 -15.35
C ALA A 125 2.51 18.25 -15.02
N ALA A 126 1.45 17.85 -14.31
CA ALA A 126 1.15 16.47 -13.99
C ALA A 126 0.01 15.95 -14.90
N VAL A 127 0.05 14.65 -15.16
CA VAL A 127 -1.03 13.91 -15.83
C VAL A 127 -1.36 12.65 -15.04
N LEU A 128 -2.64 12.42 -14.83
CA LEU A 128 -3.21 11.17 -14.34
C LEU A 128 -4.04 10.55 -15.46
N LEU A 129 -3.91 9.24 -15.66
CA LEU A 129 -4.77 8.46 -16.54
C LEU A 129 -5.39 7.33 -15.74
N THR A 130 -6.70 7.32 -15.58
CA THR A 130 -7.46 6.21 -14.98
C THR A 130 -8.13 5.42 -16.10
N THR A 131 -7.80 4.14 -16.20
CA THR A 131 -8.36 3.18 -17.16
C THR A 131 -9.27 2.20 -16.41
N PHE A 132 -10.43 1.90 -16.98
CA PHE A 132 -11.43 0.95 -16.48
C PHE A 132 -11.57 -0.18 -17.49
N SER A 133 -11.50 -1.43 -17.05
CA SER A 133 -11.63 -2.63 -17.88
C SER A 133 -12.54 -3.68 -17.25
N ASN A 134 -13.52 -4.19 -17.99
CA ASN A 134 -14.34 -5.33 -17.55
C ASN A 134 -14.07 -6.60 -18.37
N SER A 135 -12.87 -6.75 -18.94
CA SER A 135 -12.48 -7.80 -19.91
C SER A 135 -13.15 -7.78 -21.28
N THR A 136 -14.22 -7.00 -21.48
CA THR A 136 -14.89 -6.85 -22.79
C THR A 136 -14.75 -5.42 -23.34
N ARG A 137 -14.77 -4.43 -22.46
CA ARG A 137 -14.68 -3.01 -22.77
C ARG A 137 -13.59 -2.36 -21.93
N CYS A 138 -12.95 -1.34 -22.49
CA CYS A 138 -11.96 -0.47 -21.88
C CYS A 138 -12.45 0.99 -21.98
N ALA A 139 -12.29 1.78 -20.93
CA ALA A 139 -12.66 3.20 -20.89
C ALA A 139 -11.60 3.99 -20.10
N SER A 140 -11.39 5.26 -20.41
CA SER A 140 -10.33 6.06 -19.78
C SER A 140 -10.77 7.46 -19.39
N VAL A 141 -10.23 7.99 -18.29
CA VAL A 141 -10.34 9.38 -17.88
C VAL A 141 -8.92 9.92 -17.65
N ARG A 142 -8.59 11.05 -18.29
CA ARG A 142 -7.34 11.77 -18.04
C ARG A 142 -7.60 13.05 -17.25
N VAL A 143 -6.70 13.39 -16.33
CA VAL A 143 -6.71 14.65 -15.59
C VAL A 143 -5.31 15.27 -15.68
N MET A 144 -5.23 16.55 -16.00
CA MET A 144 -3.98 17.27 -16.17
C MET A 144 -4.03 18.65 -15.54
N SER A 145 -2.93 19.08 -14.93
CA SER A 145 -2.80 20.46 -14.43
C SER A 145 -1.34 20.85 -14.20
N ASN A 146 -1.04 22.14 -14.32
CA ASN A 146 0.22 22.74 -13.87
C ASN A 146 0.12 23.35 -12.45
N SER A 147 -1.02 23.19 -11.78
CA SER A 147 -1.30 23.84 -10.49
C SER A 147 -2.18 22.95 -9.62
N THR A 148 -2.18 23.24 -8.34
CA THR A 148 -2.96 22.49 -7.37
C THR A 148 -4.13 23.22 -6.78
N SER A 149 -4.32 24.45 -7.22
CA SER A 149 -5.52 25.23 -6.97
C SER A 149 -6.81 24.52 -7.42
N TYR A 150 -6.72 23.52 -8.30
CA TYR A 150 -7.88 22.77 -8.82
C TYR A 150 -8.13 21.43 -8.13
N GLY A 151 -7.27 21.00 -7.19
CA GLY A 151 -7.34 19.69 -6.53
C GLY A 151 -8.74 19.30 -6.03
N PRO A 152 -9.38 20.10 -5.16
CA PRO A 152 -10.72 19.79 -4.64
C PRO A 152 -11.80 19.63 -5.72
N VAL A 153 -11.70 20.37 -6.83
CA VAL A 153 -12.68 20.31 -7.94
C VAL A 153 -12.45 19.08 -8.81
N LEU A 154 -11.19 18.69 -9.00
CA LEU A 154 -10.82 17.45 -9.70
C LEU A 154 -11.24 16.21 -8.88
N ASP A 155 -11.09 16.27 -7.56
CA ASP A 155 -11.53 15.20 -6.63
C ASP A 155 -13.06 15.01 -6.71
N GLN A 156 -13.83 16.10 -6.69
CA GLN A 156 -15.29 16.05 -6.84
C GLN A 156 -15.72 15.46 -8.19
N PHE A 157 -14.99 15.76 -9.26
CA PHE A 157 -15.26 15.17 -10.57
C PHE A 157 -15.02 13.66 -10.53
N ILE A 158 -13.88 13.20 -10.03
CA ILE A 158 -13.55 11.77 -9.96
C ILE A 158 -14.56 11.02 -9.09
N ALA A 159 -14.96 11.59 -7.95
CA ALA A 159 -15.96 11.01 -7.05
C ALA A 159 -17.36 10.88 -7.67
N SER A 160 -17.65 11.63 -8.73
CA SER A 160 -18.93 11.58 -9.43
C SER A 160 -18.98 10.55 -10.56
N ILE A 161 -17.86 9.88 -10.85
CA ILE A 161 -17.76 8.90 -11.93
C ILE A 161 -18.58 7.66 -11.57
N ASP A 162 -19.44 7.24 -12.50
CA ASP A 162 -20.26 6.04 -12.41
C ASP A 162 -20.20 5.23 -13.71
N LEU A 163 -20.19 3.91 -13.57
CA LEU A 163 -20.02 2.93 -14.65
C LEU A 163 -21.10 1.83 -14.53
N PRO A 164 -21.62 1.32 -15.66
CA PRO A 164 -22.62 0.26 -15.64
C PRO A 164 -22.06 -1.03 -15.05
N GLY A 165 -22.71 -1.56 -14.00
CA GLY A 165 -22.27 -2.75 -13.28
C GLY A 165 -22.63 -4.09 -13.97
N ALA A 166 -21.79 -5.11 -13.75
CA ALA A 166 -22.07 -6.49 -14.17
C ALA A 166 -22.76 -7.30 -13.05
N LYS A 167 -23.82 -8.05 -13.41
CA LYS A 167 -24.45 -9.05 -12.52
C LYS A 167 -23.48 -10.22 -12.29
N THR A 168 -23.12 -10.47 -11.03
CA THR A 168 -22.15 -11.48 -10.59
C THR A 168 -22.69 -12.92 -10.63
N SER A 169 -21.83 -13.87 -10.99
CA SER A 169 -21.94 -15.28 -10.62
C SER A 169 -20.59 -15.78 -10.09
N GLN A 170 -20.59 -16.33 -8.86
CA GLN A 170 -19.43 -16.87 -8.15
C GLN A 170 -19.04 -18.27 -8.64
N GLY A 171 -17.74 -18.57 -8.67
CA GLY A 171 -17.19 -19.93 -8.81
C GLY A 171 -15.99 -20.12 -7.89
N LYS A 172 -16.03 -21.18 -7.05
CA LYS A 172 -14.95 -21.65 -6.15
C LYS A 172 -13.86 -22.36 -6.94
N ASN A 173 -12.60 -22.24 -6.52
CA ASN A 173 -11.53 -23.17 -6.89
C ASN A 173 -10.65 -23.53 -5.69
N ASP A 174 -10.30 -24.82 -5.65
CA ASP A 174 -9.49 -25.53 -4.67
C ASP A 174 -8.03 -25.59 -5.18
N VAL A 175 -7.02 -25.46 -4.32
CA VAL A 175 -5.60 -25.61 -4.70
C VAL A 175 -4.82 -26.39 -3.64
N THR A 176 -4.14 -27.45 -4.10
CA THR A 176 -3.27 -28.34 -3.32
C THR A 176 -1.80 -27.95 -3.49
N VAL A 177 -1.00 -27.86 -2.40
CA VAL A 177 0.48 -27.79 -2.47
C VAL A 177 1.15 -28.58 -1.34
N ASN A 178 2.19 -29.33 -1.70
CA ASN A 178 3.02 -30.21 -0.88
C ASN A 178 3.94 -29.47 0.10
N SER A 179 4.21 -30.10 1.25
CA SER A 179 5.06 -29.61 2.33
C SER A 179 6.45 -30.25 2.32
N THR A 180 7.51 -29.46 2.47
CA THR A 180 8.85 -29.95 2.83
C THR A 180 9.46 -29.06 3.91
N THR A 181 9.92 -29.68 4.99
CA THR A 181 10.65 -29.07 6.11
C THR A 181 12.06 -28.65 5.67
N THR A 182 12.41 -27.38 5.85
CA THR A 182 13.65 -26.80 5.33
C THR A 182 14.70 -26.52 6.41
N ALA A 183 15.93 -26.95 6.11
CA ALA A 183 17.15 -26.69 6.86
C ALA A 183 17.55 -25.19 6.78
N PRO A 184 18.53 -24.71 7.59
CA PRO A 184 19.01 -23.33 7.50
C PRO A 184 19.51 -23.00 6.08
N VAL A 185 19.05 -21.87 5.53
CA VAL A 185 19.43 -21.45 4.17
C VAL A 185 20.68 -20.58 4.22
N ALA A 186 21.70 -20.92 3.42
CA ALA A 186 22.82 -20.02 3.16
C ALA A 186 22.36 -18.92 2.20
N THR A 187 22.04 -17.74 2.73
CA THR A 187 21.44 -16.63 1.94
C THR A 187 22.46 -15.73 1.24
N GLY A 188 23.76 -16.00 1.36
CA GLY A 188 24.82 -15.12 0.89
C GLY A 188 25.08 -13.89 1.78
N PHE A 189 24.35 -13.75 2.89
CA PHE A 189 24.54 -12.73 3.92
C PHE A 189 25.30 -13.30 5.13
N GLN A 190 26.07 -12.44 5.80
CA GLN A 190 26.92 -12.83 6.92
C GLN A 190 26.14 -13.40 8.12
N PHE A 191 24.98 -12.82 8.44
CA PHE A 191 24.21 -13.19 9.64
C PHE A 191 22.85 -13.78 9.31
N ASN A 192 22.68 -15.09 9.53
CA ASN A 192 21.40 -15.81 9.38
C ASN A 192 20.76 -16.19 10.73
N THR A 193 21.39 -15.78 11.83
CA THR A 193 20.92 -15.98 13.21
C THR A 193 21.05 -14.68 13.97
N THR A 194 20.08 -14.38 14.82
CA THR A 194 20.13 -13.26 15.78
C THR A 194 19.76 -13.74 17.16
N ASN A 195 20.60 -13.43 18.15
CA ASN A 195 20.31 -13.63 19.56
C ASN A 195 19.90 -12.27 20.13
N PHE A 196 18.67 -12.18 20.62
CA PHE A 196 18.12 -10.98 21.22
C PHE A 196 18.41 -10.95 22.73
N ASP A 197 18.54 -9.75 23.29
CA ASP A 197 18.87 -9.54 24.70
C ASP A 197 17.80 -10.09 25.67
N ASP A 198 16.57 -10.24 25.18
CA ASP A 198 15.46 -10.82 25.94
C ASP A 198 15.39 -12.36 25.84
N GLY A 199 16.41 -13.00 25.27
CA GLY A 199 16.58 -14.45 25.20
C GLY A 199 15.91 -15.14 24.02
N TRP A 200 15.30 -14.40 23.09
CA TRP A 200 14.87 -14.98 21.82
C TRP A 200 16.05 -15.24 20.89
N ILE A 201 15.97 -16.33 20.14
CA ILE A 201 16.92 -16.64 19.08
C ILE A 201 16.14 -16.80 17.79
N SER A 202 16.46 -16.00 16.77
CA SER A 202 15.84 -16.09 15.44
C SER A 202 16.80 -16.65 14.41
N ILE A 203 16.31 -17.56 13.57
CA ILE A 203 17.07 -18.23 12.51
C ILE A 203 16.28 -18.12 11.20
N VAL A 204 16.96 -17.74 10.12
CA VAL A 204 16.38 -17.69 8.78
C VAL A 204 16.10 -19.10 8.25
N LYS A 205 14.86 -19.36 7.82
CA LYS A 205 14.46 -20.54 7.06
C LYS A 205 13.94 -20.13 5.68
N GLU A 206 13.66 -21.11 4.82
CA GLU A 206 13.24 -20.88 3.44
C GLU A 206 11.89 -20.17 3.33
N ASP A 207 10.93 -20.53 4.18
CA ASP A 207 9.55 -20.04 4.11
C ASP A 207 9.15 -19.13 5.29
N TRP A 208 9.98 -19.06 6.33
CA TRP A 208 9.75 -18.24 7.52
C TRP A 208 11.06 -17.87 8.24
N VAL A 209 10.98 -16.94 9.19
CA VAL A 209 11.97 -16.83 10.27
C VAL A 209 11.47 -17.64 11.47
N GLU A 210 12.30 -18.54 11.98
CA GLU A 210 12.00 -19.33 13.17
C GLU A 210 12.62 -18.64 14.39
N ALA A 211 11.79 -18.20 15.33
CA ALA A 211 12.23 -17.66 16.60
C ALA A 211 11.92 -18.63 17.74
N THR A 212 12.86 -18.84 18.66
CA THR A 212 12.68 -19.74 19.80
C THR A 212 13.07 -19.07 21.10
N LYS A 213 12.30 -19.35 22.16
CA LYS A 213 12.62 -18.98 23.54
C LYS A 213 12.06 -20.05 24.49
N GLY A 214 12.95 -20.80 25.11
CA GLY A 214 12.58 -21.97 25.91
C GLY A 214 11.74 -22.96 25.09
N ASN A 215 10.54 -23.29 25.56
CA ASN A 215 9.61 -24.22 24.90
C ASN A 215 8.66 -23.55 23.92
N ILE A 216 8.82 -22.24 23.65
CA ILE A 216 8.01 -21.52 22.67
C ILE A 216 8.79 -21.41 21.37
N LYS A 217 8.14 -21.79 20.28
CA LYS A 217 8.60 -21.59 18.92
C LYS A 217 7.63 -20.65 18.20
N VAL A 218 8.17 -19.73 17.41
CA VAL A 218 7.39 -18.77 16.62
C VAL A 218 7.89 -18.83 15.19
N LEU A 219 6.97 -18.95 14.24
CA LEU A 219 7.26 -18.90 12.81
C LEU A 219 6.70 -17.60 12.25
N LEU A 220 7.58 -16.74 11.78
CA LEU A 220 7.25 -15.50 11.10
C LEU A 220 7.21 -15.80 9.61
N HIS A 221 6.02 -16.13 9.10
CA HIS A 221 5.85 -16.53 7.70
C HIS A 221 6.12 -15.34 6.77
N TYR A 222 6.85 -15.60 5.69
CA TYR A 222 7.11 -14.58 4.68
C TYR A 222 5.82 -14.19 3.93
N PRO A 223 5.73 -12.95 3.39
CA PRO A 223 4.60 -12.54 2.56
C PRO A 223 4.41 -13.47 1.35
N ARG A 224 3.15 -13.72 0.99
CA ARG A 224 2.75 -14.61 -0.11
C ARG A 224 1.77 -13.91 -1.05
N GLU A 225 1.49 -14.52 -2.20
CA GLU A 225 0.57 -13.92 -3.19
C GLU A 225 -0.86 -13.80 -2.64
N GLU A 226 -1.27 -14.74 -1.78
CA GLU A 226 -2.59 -14.76 -1.14
C GLU A 226 -2.83 -13.57 -0.20
N ASP A 227 -1.76 -12.88 0.25
CA ASP A 227 -1.85 -11.65 1.05
C ASP A 227 -2.39 -10.45 0.23
N LYS A 228 -2.34 -10.51 -1.10
CA LYS A 228 -2.85 -9.46 -1.99
C LYS A 228 -4.36 -9.56 -2.21
N ASN A 229 -4.96 -10.71 -1.89
CA ASN A 229 -6.38 -10.93 -2.12
C ASN A 229 -7.24 -10.13 -1.13
N TYR A 230 -8.33 -9.58 -1.63
CA TYR A 230 -9.37 -9.00 -0.78
C TYR A 230 -10.30 -10.09 -0.27
N TYR A 231 -10.42 -10.21 1.05
CA TYR A 231 -11.34 -11.13 1.71
C TYR A 231 -12.44 -10.32 2.40
N SER A 232 -13.68 -10.53 1.96
CA SER A 232 -14.83 -9.78 2.50
C SER A 232 -15.24 -10.25 3.90
N GLN A 233 -14.90 -11.51 4.25
CA GLN A 233 -15.25 -12.13 5.52
C GLN A 233 -13.99 -12.40 6.34
N TYR A 234 -14.06 -12.13 7.65
CA TYR A 234 -12.97 -12.36 8.59
C TYR A 234 -12.53 -13.84 8.59
N GLU A 235 -13.50 -14.75 8.74
CA GLU A 235 -13.25 -16.18 8.81
C GLU A 235 -12.71 -16.74 7.50
N GLU A 236 -13.13 -16.20 6.35
CA GLU A 236 -12.62 -16.62 5.04
C GLU A 236 -11.11 -16.40 4.96
N ARG A 237 -10.64 -15.20 5.32
CA ARG A 237 -9.21 -14.90 5.34
C ARG A 237 -8.47 -15.82 6.32
N LEU A 238 -8.98 -15.95 7.55
CA LEU A 238 -8.34 -16.77 8.58
C LEU A 238 -8.23 -18.24 8.13
N ASN A 239 -9.29 -18.81 7.54
CA ASN A 239 -9.31 -20.19 7.07
C ASN A 239 -8.34 -20.43 5.91
N VAL A 240 -8.24 -19.50 4.96
CA VAL A 240 -7.26 -19.59 3.87
C VAL A 240 -5.85 -19.69 4.44
N PHE A 241 -5.45 -18.77 5.32
CA PHE A 241 -4.10 -18.79 5.88
C PHE A 241 -3.86 -19.92 6.88
N TRP A 242 -4.88 -20.35 7.62
CA TRP A 242 -4.80 -21.55 8.44
C TRP A 242 -4.49 -22.79 7.59
N ASN A 243 -5.19 -22.96 6.47
CA ASN A 243 -4.98 -24.08 5.56
C ASN A 243 -3.63 -24.03 4.85
N LEU A 244 -3.10 -22.83 4.61
CA LEU A 244 -1.81 -22.65 3.96
C LEU A 244 -0.62 -22.83 4.90
N LEU A 245 -0.73 -22.34 6.14
CA LEU A 245 0.41 -22.21 7.05
C LEU A 245 0.43 -23.27 8.15
N VAL A 246 -0.75 -23.62 8.69
CA VAL A 246 -0.91 -24.48 9.86
C VAL A 246 -1.28 -25.91 9.44
N ALA A 247 -2.42 -26.09 8.76
CA ALA A 247 -2.96 -27.42 8.41
C ALA A 247 -1.96 -28.37 7.69
N PRO A 248 -0.99 -27.91 6.90
CA PRO A 248 -0.02 -28.80 6.27
C PRO A 248 0.92 -29.47 7.30
N ARG A 249 1.17 -28.84 8.46
CA ARG A 249 2.07 -29.37 9.50
C ARG A 249 1.39 -30.08 10.67
N TYR A 250 0.08 -29.92 10.81
CA TYR A 250 -0.65 -30.43 11.97
C TYR A 250 -1.89 -31.25 11.61
N THR A 251 -2.31 -32.12 12.52
CA THR A 251 -3.57 -32.88 12.43
C THR A 251 -4.37 -32.78 13.72
N ASN A 252 -5.61 -33.28 13.69
CA ASN A 252 -6.43 -33.49 14.88
C ASN A 252 -6.63 -32.18 15.67
N LEU A 253 -7.28 -31.19 15.06
CA LEU A 253 -7.58 -29.92 15.74
C LEU A 253 -8.62 -30.15 16.84
N ARG A 254 -8.30 -29.73 18.06
CA ARG A 254 -9.15 -29.76 19.26
C ARG A 254 -9.13 -28.41 19.94
N GLN A 255 -10.17 -28.11 20.73
CA GLN A 255 -10.26 -26.88 21.54
C GLN A 255 -10.00 -25.60 20.72
N TYR A 256 -10.53 -25.55 19.49
CA TYR A 256 -10.33 -24.41 18.62
C TYR A 256 -10.93 -23.13 19.22
N GLN A 257 -10.19 -22.03 19.13
CA GLN A 257 -10.57 -20.72 19.60
C GLN A 257 -10.32 -19.70 18.49
N SER A 258 -11.37 -18.94 18.18
CA SER A 258 -11.28 -17.74 17.34
C SER A 258 -12.38 -16.78 17.79
N PRO A 259 -12.13 -15.46 17.79
CA PRO A 259 -13.19 -14.49 18.04
C PRO A 259 -14.27 -14.49 16.93
N GLY A 260 -14.01 -15.13 15.78
CA GLY A 260 -14.89 -15.17 14.60
C GLY A 260 -14.99 -13.84 13.84
N TYR A 261 -14.84 -12.73 14.54
CA TYR A 261 -14.78 -11.37 14.01
C TYR A 261 -14.12 -10.45 15.05
N ASN A 262 -13.51 -9.32 14.63
CA ASN A 262 -12.95 -8.32 15.55
C ASN A 262 -13.42 -6.91 15.17
N TYR A 263 -14.09 -6.18 16.08
CA TYR A 263 -14.63 -4.83 15.86
C TYR A 263 -13.56 -3.73 15.95
N SER A 264 -12.49 -3.88 15.20
CA SER A 264 -11.40 -2.91 15.10
C SER A 264 -11.29 -2.40 13.66
N SER A 265 -10.92 -1.12 13.49
CA SER A 265 -10.56 -0.55 12.19
C SER A 265 -9.36 -1.26 11.55
N GLU A 266 -8.55 -1.93 12.37
CA GLU A 266 -7.49 -2.84 11.97
C GLU A 266 -7.71 -4.18 12.72
N PRO A 267 -8.51 -5.11 12.16
CA PRO A 267 -8.91 -6.33 12.86
C PRO A 267 -7.72 -7.27 13.06
N GLY A 268 -7.59 -7.82 14.26
CA GLY A 268 -6.66 -8.91 14.55
C GLY A 268 -7.25 -10.25 14.11
N TYR A 269 -6.61 -10.91 13.16
CA TYR A 269 -6.91 -12.29 12.77
C TYR A 269 -6.28 -13.23 13.78
N PHE A 270 -7.09 -14.09 14.39
CA PHE A 270 -6.63 -15.03 15.41
C PHE A 270 -7.39 -16.35 15.31
N GLY A 271 -6.65 -17.44 15.22
CA GLY A 271 -7.15 -18.79 15.41
C GLY A 271 -6.15 -19.55 16.26
N ALA A 272 -6.60 -20.32 17.24
CA ALA A 272 -5.72 -21.15 18.05
C ALA A 272 -6.38 -22.48 18.40
N GLY A 273 -5.58 -23.50 18.70
CA GLY A 273 -6.11 -24.77 19.15
C GLY A 273 -5.02 -25.77 19.50
N LEU A 274 -5.46 -26.85 20.13
CA LEU A 274 -4.62 -28.02 20.42
C LEU A 274 -4.56 -28.90 19.17
N LEU A 275 -3.35 -29.21 18.73
CA LEU A 275 -3.08 -29.90 17.48
C LEU A 275 -1.98 -30.94 17.68
N THR A 276 -1.99 -32.00 16.88
CA THR A 276 -0.90 -32.98 16.84
C THR A 276 0.07 -32.61 15.72
N ASP A 277 1.33 -32.34 16.07
CA ASP A 277 2.40 -32.09 15.09
C ASP A 277 2.69 -33.37 14.30
N LYS A 278 2.59 -33.29 12.97
CA LYS A 278 2.81 -34.44 12.08
C LYS A 278 4.23 -34.98 12.18
N SER A 279 5.21 -34.14 12.49
CA SER A 279 6.63 -34.51 12.55
C SER A 279 6.98 -35.17 13.89
N SER A 280 6.70 -34.51 15.01
CA SER A 280 7.05 -34.99 16.35
C SER A 280 6.03 -35.96 16.95
N LYS A 281 4.82 -36.05 16.37
CA LYS A 281 3.66 -36.79 16.90
C LYS A 281 3.21 -36.35 18.29
N LYS A 282 3.66 -35.18 18.76
CA LYS A 282 3.26 -34.60 20.04
C LYS A 282 2.11 -33.63 19.85
N ASP A 283 1.28 -33.55 20.88
CA ASP A 283 0.29 -32.48 20.98
C ASP A 283 0.97 -31.17 21.37
N VAL A 284 0.56 -30.09 20.71
CA VAL A 284 1.05 -28.72 20.90
C VAL A 284 -0.10 -27.74 20.77
N TRP A 285 0.00 -26.61 21.47
CA TRP A 285 -0.90 -25.49 21.27
C TRP A 285 -0.36 -24.60 20.16
N VAL A 286 -1.13 -24.42 19.09
CA VAL A 286 -0.76 -23.55 17.97
C VAL A 286 -1.72 -22.38 17.91
N ALA A 287 -1.17 -21.16 17.80
CA ALA A 287 -1.93 -19.95 17.54
C ALA A 287 -1.41 -19.29 16.25
N LEU A 288 -2.31 -19.04 15.31
CA LEU A 288 -2.05 -18.27 14.11
C LEU A 288 -2.62 -16.85 14.29
N PHE A 289 -1.78 -15.85 14.06
CA PHE A 289 -2.11 -14.45 14.30
C PHE A 289 -1.66 -13.54 13.15
N SER A 290 -2.47 -12.52 12.84
CA SER A 290 -2.07 -11.40 11.98
C SER A 290 -2.81 -10.13 12.35
N LYS A 291 -2.08 -9.01 12.47
CA LYS A 291 -2.66 -7.66 12.63
C LYS A 291 -1.72 -6.61 12.06
N GLY A 292 -2.26 -5.75 11.20
CA GLY A 292 -1.51 -4.66 10.60
C GLY A 292 -0.26 -5.13 9.87
N LYS A 293 0.91 -4.60 10.26
CA LYS A 293 2.20 -4.91 9.63
C LYS A 293 2.90 -6.14 10.23
N SER A 294 2.24 -6.93 11.08
CA SER A 294 2.89 -8.08 11.73
C SER A 294 3.22 -9.22 10.75
N GLY A 295 2.54 -9.27 9.59
CA GLY A 295 2.48 -10.48 8.77
C GLY A 295 1.71 -11.61 9.48
N TRP A 296 1.85 -12.84 8.99
CA TRP A 296 1.31 -14.03 9.64
C TRP A 296 2.34 -14.63 10.60
N ILE A 297 1.95 -14.72 11.87
CA ILE A 297 2.78 -15.22 12.95
C ILE A 297 2.11 -16.48 13.47
N GLU A 298 2.87 -17.56 13.50
CA GLU A 298 2.43 -18.80 14.12
C GLU A 298 3.23 -19.07 15.39
N VAL A 299 2.54 -19.17 16.50
CA VAL A 299 3.12 -19.47 17.80
C VAL A 299 2.81 -20.91 18.15
N ILE A 300 3.84 -21.66 18.50
CA ILE A 300 3.78 -23.08 18.87
C ILE A 300 4.29 -23.16 20.32
N ALA A 301 3.39 -23.55 21.21
CA ALA A 301 3.65 -23.74 22.63
C ALA A 301 3.41 -25.21 23.01
N LEU A 302 4.00 -25.64 24.13
CA LEU A 302 3.77 -26.98 24.68
C LEU A 302 2.27 -27.23 24.94
N ASP A 303 1.61 -26.24 25.53
CA ASP A 303 0.20 -26.27 25.86
C ASP A 303 -0.39 -24.84 25.91
N LYS A 304 -1.70 -24.76 26.09
CA LYS A 304 -2.41 -23.49 26.21
C LYS A 304 -1.94 -22.66 27.41
N ALA A 305 -1.62 -23.29 28.54
CA ALA A 305 -1.19 -22.60 29.74
C ALA A 305 0.14 -21.86 29.53
N SER A 306 1.10 -22.51 28.86
CA SER A 306 2.38 -21.93 28.47
C SER A 306 2.20 -20.74 27.52
N PHE A 307 1.25 -20.84 26.57
CA PHE A 307 0.90 -19.73 25.70
C PHE A 307 0.32 -18.54 26.48
N ILE A 308 -0.65 -18.79 27.36
CA ILE A 308 -1.26 -17.74 28.20
C ILE A 308 -0.22 -17.10 29.12
N GLN A 309 0.65 -17.90 29.74
CA GLN A 309 1.71 -17.38 30.62
C GLN A 309 2.67 -16.45 29.86
N GLN A 310 3.00 -16.79 28.62
CA GLN A 310 3.95 -16.01 27.82
C GLN A 310 3.33 -14.76 27.18
N PHE A 311 2.06 -14.83 26.75
CA PHE A 311 1.43 -13.79 25.93
C PHE A 311 0.22 -13.11 26.57
N GLY A 312 -0.32 -13.64 27.68
CA GLY A 312 -1.46 -13.07 28.39
C GLY A 312 -2.78 -13.13 27.60
N ILE A 313 -2.85 -13.94 26.55
CA ILE A 313 -4.03 -14.06 25.66
C ILE A 313 -4.74 -15.37 25.96
N ASP A 314 -5.97 -15.27 26.44
CA ASP A 314 -6.88 -16.41 26.64
C ASP A 314 -8.24 -16.08 26.05
N ASN A 315 -8.72 -16.94 25.15
CA ASN A 315 -10.04 -16.87 24.54
C ASN A 315 -10.48 -15.44 24.11
N PRO A 316 -9.71 -14.77 23.23
CA PRO A 316 -10.02 -13.40 22.82
C PRO A 316 -11.40 -13.35 22.17
N ASP A 317 -12.22 -12.40 22.63
CA ASP A 317 -13.54 -12.14 22.06
C ASP A 317 -13.49 -11.10 20.92
N ARG A 318 -14.66 -10.78 20.36
CA ARG A 318 -14.81 -9.83 19.25
C ARG A 318 -14.44 -8.38 19.58
N TYR A 319 -14.30 -8.02 20.85
CA TYR A 319 -13.90 -6.71 21.36
C TYR A 319 -12.47 -6.71 21.92
N PHE A 320 -11.81 -7.86 21.97
CA PHE A 320 -10.46 -7.99 22.48
C PHE A 320 -9.50 -7.11 21.68
N SER A 321 -8.83 -6.20 22.38
CA SER A 321 -7.99 -5.15 21.80
C SER A 321 -6.51 -5.33 22.07
N ASN A 322 -6.13 -6.11 23.10
CA ASN A 322 -4.73 -6.22 23.54
C ASN A 322 -3.95 -7.31 22.79
N TRP A 323 -3.58 -7.00 21.54
CA TRP A 323 -2.77 -7.87 20.68
C TRP A 323 -1.26 -7.61 20.77
N ASP A 324 -0.84 -6.64 21.56
CA ASP A 324 0.54 -6.14 21.62
C ASP A 324 1.61 -7.24 21.81
N PRO A 325 1.41 -8.25 22.69
CA PRO A 325 2.38 -9.33 22.86
C PRO A 325 2.66 -10.09 21.57
N LEU A 326 1.65 -10.33 20.72
CA LEU A 326 1.82 -11.03 19.45
C LEU A 326 2.31 -10.10 18.35
N VAL A 327 1.87 -8.83 18.32
CA VAL A 327 2.36 -7.84 17.34
C VAL A 327 3.86 -7.62 17.49
N ARG A 328 4.38 -7.58 18.72
CA ARG A 328 5.81 -7.39 18.99
C ARG A 328 6.67 -8.53 18.48
N LEU A 329 6.13 -9.75 18.33
CA LEU A 329 6.87 -10.89 17.77
C LEU A 329 7.37 -10.60 16.35
N ALA A 330 6.70 -9.76 15.56
CA ALA A 330 7.18 -9.35 14.23
C ALA A 330 8.60 -8.76 14.24
N GLY A 331 9.02 -8.17 15.38
CA GLY A 331 10.37 -7.64 15.59
C GLY A 331 11.47 -8.71 15.65
N MET A 332 11.11 -10.01 15.70
CA MET A 332 12.06 -11.12 15.66
C MET A 332 12.64 -11.35 14.25
N ASN A 333 12.02 -10.77 13.21
CA ASN A 333 12.58 -10.74 11.86
C ASN A 333 13.59 -9.57 11.71
N ARG A 334 14.67 -9.61 12.49
CA ARG A 334 15.75 -8.62 12.46
C ARG A 334 17.09 -9.33 12.53
N PHE A 335 17.96 -9.04 11.56
CA PHE A 335 19.28 -9.63 11.42
C PHE A 335 20.33 -8.54 11.25
N ALA A 336 21.48 -8.78 11.87
CA ALA A 336 22.65 -7.93 11.78
C ALA A 336 23.13 -7.72 10.33
N VAL A 337 23.81 -6.60 10.10
CA VAL A 337 24.42 -6.21 8.82
C VAL A 337 25.91 -6.57 8.85
N GLY A 338 26.36 -7.38 7.89
CA GLY A 338 27.76 -7.70 7.67
C GLY A 338 28.52 -6.68 6.83
N GLU A 339 29.86 -6.71 6.91
CA GLU A 339 30.74 -5.74 6.25
C GLU A 339 30.59 -5.70 4.73
N ASN A 340 30.20 -6.83 4.12
CA ASN A 340 30.06 -6.96 2.66
C ASN A 340 28.59 -7.05 2.22
N ASP A 341 27.64 -7.06 3.16
CA ASP A 341 26.23 -7.34 2.88
C ASP A 341 25.53 -6.18 2.15
N LEU A 342 26.02 -4.95 2.33
CA LEU A 342 25.42 -3.73 1.77
C LEU A 342 25.75 -3.51 0.30
N ALA A 343 26.76 -4.19 -0.27
CA ALA A 343 27.17 -3.96 -1.65
C ALA A 343 25.99 -4.10 -2.64
N GLY A 344 25.88 -3.13 -3.55
CA GLY A 344 24.81 -3.02 -4.54
C GLY A 344 23.87 -1.84 -4.30
N LYS A 345 22.79 -1.81 -5.10
CA LYS A 345 21.77 -0.76 -5.03
C LYS A 345 20.61 -1.19 -4.13
N TRP A 346 20.26 -0.34 -3.19
CA TRP A 346 19.12 -0.47 -2.28
C TRP A 346 18.21 0.73 -2.49
N SER A 347 16.94 0.47 -2.75
CA SER A 347 15.95 1.51 -3.01
C SER A 347 14.72 1.25 -2.16
N ASN A 348 14.17 2.31 -1.60
CA ASN A 348 12.85 2.27 -0.98
C ASN A 348 11.78 2.79 -1.94
N ASP A 349 11.94 2.60 -3.26
CA ASP A 349 10.96 2.97 -4.30
C ASP A 349 9.54 2.63 -3.85
N PHE A 350 8.91 3.61 -3.19
CA PHE A 350 7.68 3.44 -2.45
C PHE A 350 6.80 4.62 -2.77
N THR A 351 5.61 4.26 -3.23
CA THR A 351 4.52 5.18 -3.47
C THR A 351 3.44 4.76 -2.47
N ASN A 352 3.26 5.52 -1.39
CA ASN A 352 2.11 5.33 -0.50
C ASN A 352 1.01 6.27 -0.93
N SER A 353 -0.17 5.75 -1.17
CA SER A 353 -1.39 6.54 -1.32
C SER A 353 -2.33 6.14 -0.20
N THR A 354 -2.60 7.04 0.73
CA THR A 354 -3.65 6.84 1.74
C THR A 354 -4.95 7.31 1.14
N TYR A 355 -5.80 6.37 0.71
CA TYR A 355 -7.10 6.65 0.12
C TYR A 355 -8.16 6.76 1.24
N TYR A 356 -8.83 7.90 1.33
CA TYR A 356 -9.99 8.12 2.18
C TYR A 356 -11.24 7.66 1.42
N TYR A 357 -12.21 7.07 2.11
CA TYR A 357 -13.47 6.62 1.51
C TYR A 357 -14.66 7.12 2.32
N ASN A 358 -15.74 7.45 1.61
CA ASN A 358 -17.02 7.80 2.20
C ASN A 358 -17.71 6.54 2.74
N LEU A 359 -17.91 6.50 4.07
CA LEU A 359 -18.47 5.38 4.82
C LEU A 359 -19.91 4.98 4.43
N HIS A 360 -20.63 5.76 3.61
CA HIS A 360 -22.04 5.48 3.26
C HIS A 360 -22.24 5.11 1.79
N THR A 361 -21.31 5.48 0.90
CA THR A 361 -21.45 5.28 -0.55
C THR A 361 -20.35 4.43 -1.16
N GLY A 362 -19.27 4.15 -0.40
CA GLY A 362 -18.09 3.43 -0.90
C GLY A 362 -17.23 4.27 -1.85
N LEU A 363 -17.61 5.52 -2.12
CA LEU A 363 -16.88 6.41 -3.02
C LEU A 363 -15.66 7.02 -2.35
N TYR A 364 -14.62 7.21 -3.15
CA TYR A 364 -13.37 7.82 -2.76
C TYR A 364 -13.55 9.27 -2.27
N ALA A 365 -12.95 9.60 -1.13
CA ALA A 365 -13.05 10.87 -0.41
C ALA A 365 -11.70 11.65 -0.38
N GLY A 366 -10.77 11.30 -1.27
CA GLY A 366 -9.45 11.94 -1.43
C GLY A 366 -8.28 11.03 -1.05
N ALA A 367 -7.05 11.39 -1.42
CA ALA A 367 -5.85 10.69 -0.98
C ALA A 367 -4.71 11.65 -0.65
N SER A 368 -3.84 11.20 0.24
CA SER A 368 -2.49 11.74 0.36
C SER A 368 -1.52 10.77 -0.29
N THR A 369 -0.82 11.22 -1.34
CA THR A 369 0.24 10.43 -1.98
C THR A 369 1.60 10.94 -1.53
N TYR A 370 2.38 10.03 -0.95
CA TYR A 370 3.77 10.21 -0.60
C TYR A 370 4.59 9.28 -1.49
N ALA A 371 5.26 9.86 -2.48
CA ALA A 371 6.18 9.17 -3.37
C ALA A 371 7.60 9.59 -3.00
N SER A 372 8.31 8.78 -2.22
CA SER A 372 9.71 9.03 -1.92
C SER A 372 10.56 7.91 -2.49
N ARG A 373 11.48 8.27 -3.38
CA ARG A 373 12.54 7.39 -3.85
C ARG A 373 13.83 7.83 -3.21
N GLN A 374 14.36 6.99 -2.33
CA GLN A 374 15.67 7.12 -1.75
C GLN A 374 16.49 5.90 -2.16
N ASN A 375 17.62 6.14 -2.84
CA ASN A 375 18.56 5.09 -3.19
C ASN A 375 19.84 5.23 -2.40
N PHE A 376 20.40 4.08 -2.07
CA PHE A 376 21.79 3.91 -1.70
C PHE A 376 22.44 2.95 -2.69
N ILE A 377 23.57 3.35 -3.29
CA ILE A 377 24.41 2.48 -4.10
C ILE A 377 25.72 2.33 -3.35
N PHE A 378 25.88 1.22 -2.64
CA PHE A 378 27.11 0.91 -1.91
C PHE A 378 28.09 0.19 -2.82
N GLN A 379 29.31 0.72 -2.86
CA GLN A 379 30.41 0.15 -3.61
C GLN A 379 31.27 -0.73 -2.69
N SER A 380 31.98 -1.69 -3.28
CA SER A 380 32.86 -2.63 -2.55
C SER A 380 34.03 -1.95 -1.84
N ASN A 381 34.46 -0.78 -2.31
CA ASN A 381 35.52 0.04 -1.71
C ASN A 381 35.05 0.90 -0.52
N LYS A 382 33.90 0.57 0.09
CA LYS A 382 33.29 1.31 1.21
C LYS A 382 32.92 2.78 0.89
N THR A 383 32.70 3.09 -0.38
CA THR A 383 32.06 4.34 -0.81
C THR A 383 30.58 4.13 -1.14
N TYR A 384 29.79 5.20 -1.21
CA TYR A 384 28.39 5.14 -1.62
C TYR A 384 27.98 6.35 -2.47
N ASN A 385 26.96 6.14 -3.29
CA ASN A 385 26.13 7.20 -3.85
C ASN A 385 24.76 7.16 -3.19
N TRP A 386 24.25 8.31 -2.79
CA TRP A 386 22.93 8.48 -2.22
C TRP A 386 22.13 9.52 -3.01
N ASP A 387 20.88 9.21 -3.31
CA ASP A 387 19.93 10.18 -3.82
C ASP A 387 18.56 10.02 -3.14
N LEU A 388 17.95 11.15 -2.81
CA LEU A 388 16.58 11.26 -2.35
C LEU A 388 15.81 12.09 -3.37
N ALA A 389 14.65 11.59 -3.77
CA ALA A 389 13.63 12.30 -4.49
C ALA A 389 12.32 12.09 -3.72
N ALA A 390 11.93 13.06 -2.91
CA ALA A 390 10.69 13.01 -2.14
C ALA A 390 9.65 13.92 -2.79
N GLY A 391 8.50 13.35 -3.14
CA GLY A 391 7.33 14.03 -3.65
C GLY A 391 6.15 13.78 -2.71
N SER A 392 5.68 14.81 -2.01
CA SER A 392 4.50 14.70 -1.15
C SER A 392 3.36 15.59 -1.66
N SER A 393 2.14 15.06 -1.65
CA SER A 393 0.92 15.79 -1.98
C SER A 393 -0.16 15.51 -0.93
N SER A 394 -0.85 16.57 -0.50
CA SER A 394 -2.00 16.49 0.42
C SER A 394 -3.17 17.29 -0.16
N GLY A 395 -4.37 16.69 -0.22
CA GLY A 395 -5.58 17.39 -0.66
C GLY A 395 -5.44 18.09 -2.01
N GLY A 396 -4.85 17.41 -2.99
CA GLY A 396 -4.63 17.94 -4.33
C GLY A 396 -3.59 19.05 -4.43
N SER A 397 -2.72 19.27 -3.42
CA SER A 397 -1.58 20.23 -3.38
C SER A 397 -0.36 19.82 -4.22
N MET A 398 0.47 20.80 -4.64
CA MET A 398 1.63 20.56 -5.53
C MET A 398 2.53 19.51 -4.90
N MET A 399 2.97 18.53 -5.69
CA MET A 399 4.08 17.68 -5.26
C MET A 399 5.31 18.58 -5.07
N LYS A 400 5.66 18.85 -3.81
CA LYS A 400 6.98 19.39 -3.50
C LYS A 400 7.97 18.26 -3.77
N VAL A 401 8.79 18.44 -4.80
CA VAL A 401 9.85 17.50 -5.16
C VAL A 401 11.15 18.02 -4.58
N ASP A 402 11.53 17.51 -3.42
CA ASP A 402 12.85 17.75 -2.87
C ASP A 402 13.80 16.70 -3.41
N GLN A 403 14.89 17.17 -4.03
CA GLN A 403 15.97 16.32 -4.51
C GLN A 403 17.24 16.62 -3.73
N ALA A 404 17.84 15.58 -3.17
CA ALA A 404 19.13 15.65 -2.54
C ALA A 404 20.02 14.53 -3.07
N LYS A 405 21.31 14.81 -3.20
CA LYS A 405 22.33 13.84 -3.59
C LYS A 405 23.54 14.01 -2.70
N ALA A 406 24.21 12.90 -2.42
CA ALA A 406 25.47 12.90 -1.72
C ALA A 406 26.30 11.69 -2.15
N THR A 407 27.61 11.83 -2.05
CA THR A 407 28.57 10.73 -2.23
C THR A 407 29.55 10.77 -1.09
N GLY A 408 30.00 9.61 -0.61
CA GLY A 408 30.89 9.59 0.54
C GLY A 408 31.40 8.21 0.88
N ASN A 409 32.01 8.13 2.06
CA ASN A 409 32.48 6.88 2.65
C ASN A 409 31.48 6.40 3.69
N TRP A 410 31.31 5.08 3.80
CA TRP A 410 30.50 4.47 4.85
C TRP A 410 31.32 3.45 5.64
N LYS A 411 30.92 3.20 6.88
CA LYS A 411 31.48 2.12 7.71
C LYS A 411 30.44 1.62 8.69
N LEU A 412 30.54 0.34 9.06
CA LEU A 412 29.82 -0.17 10.22
C LEU A 412 30.50 0.35 11.49
N LEU A 413 29.72 0.92 12.41
CA LEU A 413 30.20 1.21 13.77
C LEU A 413 30.11 -0.04 14.64
N ASN A 414 29.11 -0.86 14.34
CA ASN A 414 28.87 -2.22 14.82
C ASN A 414 27.90 -2.87 13.83
N ASN A 415 27.50 -4.13 14.08
CA ASN A 415 26.66 -4.88 13.15
C ASN A 415 25.19 -4.39 13.07
N TRP A 416 24.83 -3.34 13.82
CA TRP A 416 23.49 -2.75 13.88
C TRP A 416 23.49 -1.25 13.55
N GLN A 417 24.65 -0.68 13.18
CA GLN A 417 24.77 0.75 12.90
C GLN A 417 25.74 1.03 11.75
N VAL A 418 25.28 1.83 10.80
CA VAL A 418 26.06 2.31 9.66
C VAL A 418 26.30 3.80 9.82
N TRP A 419 27.55 4.22 9.71
CA TRP A 419 27.93 5.62 9.63
C TRP A 419 28.22 6.01 8.18
N PHE A 420 27.76 7.20 7.80
CA PHE A 420 27.95 7.82 6.50
C PHE A 420 28.68 9.15 6.67
N SER A 421 29.68 9.42 5.83
CA SER A 421 30.47 10.64 5.92
C SER A 421 29.67 11.89 5.55
N GLU A 422 28.72 11.78 4.62
CA GLU A 422 27.94 12.93 4.15
C GLU A 422 26.55 12.54 3.61
N ILE A 423 25.51 12.82 4.38
CA ILE A 423 24.12 12.79 3.90
C ILE A 423 23.51 14.14 4.26
N GLU A 424 22.97 14.84 3.25
CA GLU A 424 22.45 16.21 3.42
C GLU A 424 23.50 17.17 4.03
N ARG A 425 24.73 17.12 3.49
CA ARG A 425 25.88 17.99 3.85
C ARG A 425 26.43 17.80 5.26
N LYS A 426 26.12 16.69 5.93
CA LYS A 426 26.69 16.36 7.25
C LYS A 426 26.90 14.86 7.44
N PRO A 427 27.82 14.43 8.31
CA PRO A 427 27.90 13.04 8.73
C PRO A 427 26.61 12.58 9.40
N LYS A 428 26.20 11.34 9.13
CA LYS A 428 25.01 10.73 9.74
C LYS A 428 25.28 9.29 10.18
N THR A 429 24.65 8.91 11.29
CA THR A 429 24.62 7.52 11.76
C THR A 429 23.20 6.99 11.62
N TYR A 430 23.08 5.77 11.13
CA TYR A 430 21.81 5.07 11.00
C TYR A 430 21.85 3.80 11.83
N ASN A 431 20.78 3.52 12.57
CA ASN A 431 20.50 2.15 12.98
C ASN A 431 20.14 1.34 11.74
N ALA A 432 20.67 0.13 11.63
CA ALA A 432 20.56 -0.70 10.46
C ALA A 432 20.29 -2.16 10.83
N TYR A 433 19.40 -2.81 10.09
CA TYR A 433 19.20 -4.26 10.16
C TYR A 433 18.61 -4.79 8.85
N PHE A 434 18.66 -6.09 8.65
CA PHE A 434 17.90 -6.78 7.61
C PHE A 434 16.67 -7.48 8.17
N SER A 435 15.54 -7.41 7.46
CA SER A 435 14.48 -8.40 7.61
C SER A 435 14.50 -9.36 6.42
N CYS A 436 14.09 -10.60 6.64
CA CYS A 436 14.04 -11.64 5.63
C CYS A 436 12.65 -11.73 4.99
N ILE A 437 12.65 -12.03 3.70
CA ILE A 437 11.49 -12.41 2.88
C ILE A 437 11.90 -13.64 2.06
N LYS A 438 10.93 -14.29 1.40
CA LYS A 438 11.24 -15.44 0.54
C LYS A 438 12.22 -15.03 -0.56
N GLY A 439 13.39 -15.66 -0.57
CA GLY A 439 14.44 -15.43 -1.56
C GLY A 439 15.22 -14.11 -1.42
N GLY A 440 15.04 -13.32 -0.35
CA GLY A 440 15.70 -12.02 -0.25
C GLY A 440 15.72 -11.38 1.14
N ARG A 441 16.31 -10.18 1.20
CA ARG A 441 16.34 -9.34 2.39
C ARG A 441 15.92 -7.91 2.07
N ILE A 442 15.31 -7.28 3.06
CA ILE A 442 14.97 -5.86 3.07
C ILE A 442 15.92 -5.18 4.06
N LEU A 443 16.65 -4.18 3.60
CA LEU A 443 17.49 -3.34 4.44
C LEU A 443 16.61 -2.30 5.15
N TRP A 444 16.71 -2.20 6.45
CA TRP A 444 16.03 -1.17 7.24
C TRP A 444 17.03 -0.18 7.77
N LEU A 445 16.81 1.11 7.52
CA LEU A 445 17.64 2.20 8.01
C LEU A 445 16.79 3.21 8.78
N GLN A 446 17.29 3.67 9.92
CA GLN A 446 16.71 4.75 10.73
C GLN A 446 17.82 5.73 11.09
N ASP A 447 17.68 7.01 10.73
CA ASP A 447 18.59 8.05 11.17
C ASP A 447 18.52 8.17 12.70
N VAL A 448 19.63 8.03 13.41
CA VAL A 448 19.62 8.05 14.89
C VAL A 448 19.16 9.40 15.46
N SER A 449 19.23 10.47 14.64
CA SER A 449 18.80 11.81 15.03
C SER A 449 17.30 12.06 14.83
N TYR A 450 16.61 11.26 14.02
CA TYR A 450 15.20 11.50 13.68
C TYR A 450 14.49 10.29 13.03
N GLY A 451 13.20 10.12 13.37
CA GLY A 451 12.27 9.30 12.58
C GLY A 451 12.22 7.81 12.92
N GLY A 452 11.44 7.06 12.13
CA GLY A 452 11.31 5.60 12.21
C GLY A 452 12.12 4.87 11.15
N TYR A 453 12.17 3.54 11.23
CA TYR A 453 12.84 2.73 10.22
C TYR A 453 12.16 2.83 8.86
N THR A 454 12.98 2.95 7.81
CA THR A 454 12.57 2.92 6.41
C THR A 454 13.12 1.66 5.75
N ALA A 455 12.28 0.94 5.01
CA ALA A 455 12.64 -0.29 4.30
C ALA A 455 13.19 0.00 2.90
N TYR A 456 14.25 -0.69 2.50
CA TYR A 456 14.88 -0.62 1.19
C TYR A 456 15.03 -2.03 0.62
N GLY A 457 14.48 -2.26 -0.57
CA GLY A 457 14.67 -3.47 -1.35
C GLY A 457 15.96 -3.42 -2.16
N LYS A 458 16.62 -4.56 -2.35
CA LYS A 458 17.78 -4.65 -3.25
C LYS A 458 17.31 -4.62 -4.70
N VAL A 459 17.87 -3.71 -5.49
CA VAL A 459 17.58 -3.63 -6.93
C VAL A 459 18.57 -4.54 -7.65
N SER A 460 18.06 -5.57 -8.34
CA SER A 460 18.85 -6.39 -9.25
C SER A 460 19.38 -5.52 -10.38
N ASN A 461 20.68 -5.64 -10.66
CA ASN A 461 21.33 -4.97 -11.80
C ASN A 461 20.82 -5.51 -13.14
#